data_AF-A0A2T0BH41-F1
#
_entry.id   AF-A0A2T0BH41-F1
#
_cell.length_a   1.000
_cell.length_b   1.000
_cell.length_c   1.000
_cell.angle_alpha   90.00
_cell.angle_beta   90.00
_cell.angle_gamma   90.00
#
_symmetry.space_group_name_H-M   'P 1'
#
loop_
_entity.id
_entity.type
_entity.pdbx_description
1 polymer ?
#
loop_
_entity_poly.entity_id
_entity_poly.type
_entity_poly.pdbx_seq_one_letter_code
_entity_poly.pdbx_strand_id
1 'polypeptide(L)'
;MNYKDRYINILRGISLYYGMDENNFIQLLKDKEKRYLLLLLLKKYKCMDKDNIMDVLNYKSKKSILCNIKRAEDKLLINTEFREKFFEIEENLLK
;
A
#
# COMPACT_ATOMS: atom_id res chain seq x y z
N MET A 1 17.59 -7.83 2.83
CA MET A 1 16.26 -7.71 3.47
C MET A 1 15.34 -8.76 2.90
N ASN A 2 14.72 -9.61 3.73
CA ASN A 2 13.85 -10.67 3.23
C ASN A 2 12.48 -10.11 2.79
N TYR A 3 11.61 -10.97 2.21
CA TYR A 3 10.27 -10.57 1.78
C TYR A 3 9.40 -9.97 2.91
N LYS A 4 9.37 -10.62 4.07
CA LYS A 4 8.58 -10.23 5.25
C LYS A 4 9.05 -8.90 5.81
N ASP A 5 10.36 -8.66 5.85
CA ASP A 5 10.88 -7.40 6.39
C ASP A 5 10.49 -6.22 5.47
N ARG A 6 10.57 -6.39 4.15
CA ARG A 6 10.12 -5.35 3.19
C ARG A 6 8.63 -5.05 3.33
N TYR A 7 7.81 -6.09 3.50
CA TYR A 7 6.37 -5.93 3.73
C TYR A 7 6.10 -5.12 5.01
N ILE A 8 6.74 -5.51 6.14
CA ILE A 8 6.60 -4.81 7.42
C ILE A 8 7.07 -3.37 7.32
N ASN A 9 8.20 -3.11 6.66
CA ASN A 9 8.70 -1.74 6.46
C ASN A 9 7.70 -0.88 5.69
N ILE A 10 7.06 -1.40 4.64
CA ILE A 10 6.02 -0.68 3.90
C ILE A 10 4.84 -0.34 4.80
N LEU A 11 4.37 -1.29 5.63
CA LEU A 11 3.26 -1.03 6.54
C LEU A 11 3.64 0.06 7.56
N ARG A 12 4.85 0.01 8.09
CA ARG A 12 5.38 1.02 9.03
C ARG A 12 5.49 2.38 8.40
N GLY A 13 6.05 2.49 7.19
CA GLY A 13 6.19 3.78 6.50
C GLY A 13 4.84 4.45 6.26
N ILE A 14 3.83 3.68 5.83
CA ILE A 14 2.46 4.18 5.68
C ILE A 14 1.87 4.60 7.04
N SER A 15 2.06 3.79 8.09
CA SER A 15 1.51 4.08 9.42
C SER A 15 2.10 5.36 10.02
N LEU A 16 3.44 5.50 9.93
CA LEU A 16 4.18 6.69 10.36
C LEU A 16 3.73 7.94 9.61
N TYR A 17 3.56 7.84 8.29
CA TYR A 17 3.08 8.96 7.47
C TYR A 17 1.72 9.50 7.93
N TYR A 18 0.82 8.61 8.37
CA TYR A 18 -0.50 8.99 8.88
C TYR A 18 -0.58 9.16 10.39
N GLY A 19 0.55 9.10 11.12
CA GLY A 19 0.59 9.23 12.57
C GLY A 19 -0.20 8.15 13.32
N MET A 20 -0.31 6.94 12.74
CA MET A 20 -1.05 5.83 13.33
C MET A 20 -0.14 4.77 13.94
N ASP A 21 -0.58 4.22 15.06
CA ASP A 21 -0.07 3.00 15.68
C ASP A 21 -0.30 1.77 14.77
N GLU A 22 0.63 0.81 14.79
CA GLU A 22 0.55 -0.48 14.07
C GLU A 22 -0.78 -1.21 14.36
N ASN A 23 -1.35 -1.07 15.56
CA ASN A 23 -2.63 -1.68 15.92
C ASN A 23 -3.84 -1.13 15.14
N ASN A 24 -3.73 0.08 14.59
CA ASN A 24 -4.80 0.74 13.83
C ASN A 24 -4.63 0.59 12.31
N PHE A 25 -3.67 -0.21 11.86
CA PHE A 25 -3.40 -0.37 10.43
C PHE A 25 -4.59 -0.93 9.63
N ILE A 26 -5.35 -1.86 10.22
CA ILE A 26 -6.59 -2.36 9.58
C ILE A 26 -7.61 -1.23 9.37
N GLN A 27 -7.67 -0.27 10.30
CA GLN A 27 -8.56 0.88 10.19
C GLN A 27 -8.07 1.86 9.11
N LEU A 28 -6.75 2.07 8.98
CA LEU A 28 -6.16 2.79 7.86
C LEU A 28 -6.59 2.17 6.53
N LEU A 29 -6.55 0.84 6.45
CA LEU A 29 -6.96 0.10 5.27
C LEU A 29 -8.48 0.06 5.06
N LYS A 30 -9.32 0.73 5.84
CA LYS A 30 -10.73 0.95 5.43
C LYS A 30 -10.83 2.00 4.32
N ASP A 31 -9.87 2.91 4.25
CA ASP A 31 -9.80 3.96 3.24
C ASP A 31 -9.27 3.41 1.91
N LYS A 32 -10.00 3.66 0.83
CA LYS A 32 -9.67 3.17 -0.51
C LYS A 32 -8.38 3.77 -1.05
N GLU A 33 -8.12 5.06 -0.78
CA GLU A 33 -6.90 5.72 -1.21
C GLU A 33 -5.68 5.13 -0.50
N LYS A 34 -5.80 4.86 0.80
CA LYS A 34 -4.71 4.24 1.59
C LYS A 34 -4.44 2.80 1.15
N ARG A 35 -5.48 2.04 0.76
CA ARG A 35 -5.32 0.72 0.10
C ARG A 35 -4.53 0.85 -1.22
N TYR A 36 -4.80 1.87 -2.01
CA TYR A 36 -4.10 2.08 -3.28
C TYR A 36 -2.62 2.39 -3.07
N LEU A 37 -2.28 3.23 -2.09
CA LEU A 37 -0.89 3.49 -1.70
C LEU A 37 -0.18 2.19 -1.31
N LEU A 38 -0.80 1.39 -0.44
CA LEU A 38 -0.26 0.08 -0.05
C LEU A 38 -0.01 -0.82 -1.26
N LEU A 39 -1.01 -0.97 -2.14
CA LEU A 39 -0.90 -1.84 -3.31
C LEU A 39 0.22 -1.40 -4.27
N LEU A 40 0.38 -0.10 -4.49
CA LEU A 40 1.46 0.45 -5.33
C LEU A 40 2.84 0.19 -4.73
N LEU A 41 3.02 0.44 -3.44
CA LEU A 41 4.28 0.20 -2.74
C LEU A 41 4.64 -1.29 -2.74
N LEU A 42 3.69 -2.17 -2.40
CA LEU A 42 3.89 -3.61 -2.46
C LEU A 42 4.25 -4.08 -3.88
N LYS A 43 3.64 -3.52 -4.92
CA LYS A 43 4.01 -3.81 -6.31
C LYS A 43 5.43 -3.36 -6.62
N LYS A 44 5.77 -2.11 -6.31
CA LYS A 44 7.08 -1.50 -6.63
C LYS A 44 8.24 -2.24 -5.97
N TYR A 45 8.09 -2.58 -4.69
CA TYR A 45 9.11 -3.32 -3.94
C TYR A 45 9.05 -4.84 -4.13
N LYS A 46 8.25 -5.34 -5.09
CA LYS A 46 8.09 -6.77 -5.39
C LYS A 46 7.72 -7.60 -4.15
N CYS A 47 6.81 -7.05 -3.34
CA CYS A 47 6.31 -7.61 -2.08
C CYS A 47 4.84 -8.00 -2.16
N MET A 48 4.31 -8.28 -3.35
CA MET A 48 2.92 -8.69 -3.53
C MET A 48 2.72 -10.18 -3.25
N ASP A 49 2.25 -10.52 -2.05
CA ASP A 49 1.63 -11.81 -1.76
C ASP A 49 0.12 -11.66 -1.89
N LYS A 50 -0.42 -12.22 -2.97
CA LYS A 50 -1.83 -12.05 -3.33
C LYS A 50 -2.77 -12.73 -2.33
N ASP A 51 -2.35 -13.83 -1.71
CA ASP A 51 -3.20 -14.57 -0.78
C ASP A 51 -3.29 -13.79 0.54
N ASN A 52 -2.15 -13.34 1.08
CA ASN A 52 -2.14 -12.45 2.26
C ASN A 52 -2.87 -11.12 2.01
N ILE A 53 -2.70 -10.50 0.83
CA ILE A 53 -3.42 -9.27 0.48
C ILE A 53 -4.92 -9.51 0.40
N MET A 54 -5.38 -10.66 -0.10
CA MET A 54 -6.81 -10.98 -0.14
C MET A 54 -7.39 -11.04 1.28
N ASP A 55 -6.68 -11.67 2.21
CA ASP A 55 -7.12 -11.79 3.60
C ASP A 55 -7.15 -10.44 4.31
N VAL A 56 -6.06 -9.66 4.21
CA VAL A 56 -5.92 -8.36 4.90
C VAL A 56 -6.86 -7.29 4.33
N LEU A 57 -7.05 -7.26 3.00
CA LEU A 57 -7.92 -6.27 2.33
C LEU A 57 -9.34 -6.77 2.08
N ASN A 58 -9.64 -8.01 2.50
CA ASN A 58 -10.92 -8.68 2.29
C ASN A 58 -11.37 -8.67 0.81
N TYR A 59 -10.43 -8.98 -0.10
CA TYR A 59 -10.73 -9.09 -1.52
C TYR A 59 -11.23 -10.50 -1.87
N LYS A 60 -12.34 -10.55 -2.61
CA LYS A 60 -12.96 -11.82 -3.02
C LYS A 60 -12.16 -12.61 -4.07
N SER A 61 -11.20 -11.98 -4.76
CA SER A 61 -10.43 -12.65 -5.81
C SER A 61 -9.10 -11.96 -6.13
N LYS A 62 -8.14 -12.73 -6.67
CA LYS A 62 -6.88 -12.22 -7.22
C LYS A 62 -7.10 -11.22 -8.37
N LYS A 63 -8.17 -11.39 -9.15
CA LYS A 63 -8.56 -10.45 -10.22
C LYS A 63 -8.91 -9.08 -9.63
N SER A 64 -9.61 -9.04 -8.50
CA SER A 64 -9.94 -7.80 -7.81
C SER A 64 -8.70 -7.02 -7.39
N ILE A 65 -7.64 -7.70 -6.92
CA ILE A 65 -6.35 -7.05 -6.60
C ILE A 65 -5.78 -6.37 -7.84
N LEU A 66 -5.67 -7.09 -8.97
CA LEU A 66 -5.12 -6.55 -10.22
C LEU A 66 -5.91 -5.34 -10.73
N CYS A 67 -7.24 -5.38 -10.65
CA CYS A 67 -8.07 -4.24 -11.02
C CYS A 67 -7.84 -3.01 -10.11
N ASN A 68 -7.66 -3.21 -8.80
CA ASN A 68 -7.38 -2.10 -7.88
C ASN A 68 -5.98 -1.53 -8.09
N ILE A 69 -5.00 -2.38 -8.39
CA ILE A 69 -3.64 -1.93 -8.77
C ILE A 69 -3.72 -1.04 -10.01
N LYS A 70 -4.38 -1.49 -11.07
CA LYS A 70 -4.51 -0.70 -12.29
C LYS A 70 -5.15 0.67 -12.02
N ARG A 71 -6.22 0.70 -11.22
CA ARG A 71 -6.87 1.96 -10.80
C ARG A 71 -5.96 2.85 -9.96
N ALA A 72 -5.11 2.27 -9.11
CA ALA A 72 -4.14 3.01 -8.33
C ALA A 72 -3.05 3.62 -9.22
N GLU A 73 -2.59 2.88 -10.23
CA GLU A 73 -1.64 3.37 -11.23
C GLU A 73 -2.24 4.51 -12.05
N ASP A 74 -3.48 4.35 -12.53
CA ASP A 74 -4.19 5.42 -13.24
C ASP A 74 -4.31 6.69 -12.35
N LYS A 75 -4.66 6.51 -11.06
CA LYS A 75 -4.74 7.62 -10.10
C LYS A 75 -3.39 8.27 -9.85
N LEU A 76 -2.30 7.51 -9.78
CA LEU A 76 -0.93 8.02 -9.62
C LEU A 76 -0.53 8.96 -10.79
N LEU A 77 -1.02 8.68 -11.99
CA LEU A 77 -0.73 9.51 -13.17
C LEU A 77 -1.53 10.82 -13.18
N ILE A 78 -2.81 10.78 -12.78
CA ILE A 78 -3.72 11.93 -12.94
C ILE A 78 -3.85 12.82 -11.70
N ASN A 79 -3.66 12.27 -10.49
CA ASN A 79 -3.92 12.98 -9.25
C ASN A 79 -2.61 13.36 -8.57
N THR A 80 -2.29 14.66 -8.61
CA THR A 80 -1.04 15.22 -8.08
C THR A 80 -0.89 14.98 -6.58
N GLU A 81 -1.91 15.27 -5.78
CA GLU A 81 -1.87 15.10 -4.32
C GLU A 81 -1.61 13.64 -3.92
N PHE A 82 -2.28 12.69 -4.58
CA PHE A 82 -2.08 11.26 -4.37
C PHE A 82 -0.67 10.81 -4.76
N ARG A 83 -0.14 11.37 -5.85
CA ARG A 83 1.21 11.08 -6.32
C ARG A 83 2.27 11.63 -5.37
N GLU A 84 2.09 12.83 -4.85
CA GLU A 84 2.96 13.43 -3.84
C GLU A 84 2.99 12.56 -2.58
N LYS A 85 1.83 12.18 -2.04
CA LYS A 85 1.73 11.23 -0.91
C LYS A 85 2.51 9.93 -1.17
N PHE A 86 2.38 9.36 -2.36
CA PHE A 86 3.09 8.13 -2.72
C PHE A 86 4.61 8.31 -2.66
N PHE A 87 5.13 9.40 -3.25
CA PHE A 87 6.58 9.66 -3.27
C PHE A 87 7.12 10.06 -1.90
N GLU A 88 6.37 10.81 -1.09
CA GLU A 88 6.75 11.14 0.29
C GLU A 88 6.87 9.89 1.16
N ILE A 89 5.90 8.98 1.07
CA ILE A 89 5.97 7.69 1.79
C ILE A 89 7.17 6.89 1.31
N GLU A 90 7.38 6.81 0.00
CA GLU A 90 8.52 6.11 -0.58
C GLU A 90 9.87 6.68 -0.13
N GLU A 91 10.03 7.99 -0.09
CA GLU A 91 11.25 8.64 0.38
C GLU A 91 11.54 8.26 1.84
N ASN A 92 10.50 8.21 2.68
CA ASN A 92 10.61 7.78 4.07
C ASN A 92 10.95 6.30 4.23
N LEU A 93 10.66 5.45 3.24
CA LEU A 93 11.06 4.04 3.24
C LEU A 93 12.53 3.81 2.84
N LEU A 94 13.15 4.80 2.18
CA LEU A 94 14.54 4.73 1.71
C LEU A 94 15.54 5.37 2.69
N LYS A 95 15.04 6.08 3.71
CA LYS A 95 15.82 6.64 4.83
C LYS A 95 16.11 5.56 5.87
#